data_AF-A0A257QPX9-F1
#
_entry.id   AF-A0A257QPX9-F1
#
_cell.length_a   1.000
_cell.length_b   1.000
_cell.length_c   1.000
_cell.angle_alpha   90.00
_cell.angle_beta   90.00
_cell.angle_gamma   90.00
#
_symmetry.space_group_name_H-M   'P 1'
#
loop_
_entity.id
_entity.type
_entity.pdbx_description
1 polymer ?
#
loop_
_entity_poly.entity_id
_entity_poly.type
_entity_poly.pdbx_seq_one_letter_code
_entity_poly.pdbx_strand_id
1 'polypeptide(L)'
;MDGALRQSVRNAALKGFAALTGPIILRTVLGRWPAANERRKFREGFTQPYAQVPPLLRGIARLPPGQTQLNKLMLLSWLYGEHDPITMPPSPLGHLRRLGPDRPWELEHGMGDLFTAWNGPPLSFLHLEKTAGISLTAFLSAQFHPSQLDRDDWRTLPPHLVQRFGPHLDNHAGKSPLVWGHYDLPSLRRLDPERFVLTMLREPKARLVSLYHFWRSVDPRLISDDQGNFTVALAHKADLAGFLRTDDPFVRDYIDNFYVRRLTGYYVTGNDSDPLADDPQTSLNHAIAALDDIEFVGITEYMDESLVRLASCLGIAPPERAPRANVMERNADEDPAAFRAVSRQPISPEAQEALADLTRLDRVIYQRASAAYAGMPVIA
;
A
#
# COMPACT_ATOMS: atom_id res chain seq x y z
N MET A 1 -8.80 -13.50 -43.22
CA MET A 1 -8.62 -12.05 -42.98
C MET A 1 -7.67 -11.92 -41.80
N ASP A 2 -6.49 -11.35 -42.06
CA ASP A 2 -5.43 -11.16 -41.07
C ASP A 2 -5.94 -10.38 -39.84
N GLY A 3 -5.51 -10.78 -38.64
CA GLY A 3 -5.89 -10.13 -37.38
C GLY A 3 -5.51 -8.65 -37.36
N ALA A 4 -4.40 -8.30 -38.01
CA ALA A 4 -3.94 -6.92 -38.17
C ALA A 4 -4.94 -6.06 -38.97
N LEU A 5 -5.50 -6.59 -40.07
CA LEU A 5 -6.46 -5.86 -40.90
C LEU A 5 -7.79 -5.63 -40.16
N ARG A 6 -8.27 -6.64 -39.42
CA ARG A 6 -9.49 -6.50 -38.60
C ARG A 6 -9.32 -5.44 -37.51
N GLN A 7 -8.17 -5.42 -36.84
CA GLN A 7 -7.88 -4.43 -35.81
C GLN A 7 -7.76 -3.02 -36.41
N SER A 8 -7.15 -2.88 -37.58
CA SER A 8 -7.04 -1.61 -38.31
C SER A 8 -8.41 -1.05 -38.70
N VAL A 9 -9.29 -1.86 -39.29
CA VAL A 9 -10.65 -1.45 -39.68
C VAL A 9 -11.47 -1.07 -38.45
N ARG A 10 -11.40 -1.85 -37.37
CA ARG A 10 -12.08 -1.55 -36.10
C ARG A 10 -11.62 -0.20 -35.53
N ASN A 11 -10.32 0.05 -35.50
CA ASN A 11 -9.76 1.30 -35.00
C ASN A 11 -10.19 2.50 -35.85
N ALA A 12 -10.23 2.37 -37.17
CA ALA A 12 -10.73 3.41 -38.08
C ALA A 12 -12.22 3.71 -37.84
N ALA A 13 -13.04 2.67 -37.69
CA ALA A 13 -14.47 2.82 -37.40
C ALA A 13 -14.72 3.52 -36.05
N LEU A 14 -14.01 3.12 -35.00
CA LEU A 14 -14.12 3.76 -33.67
C LEU A 14 -13.69 5.23 -33.71
N LYS A 15 -12.61 5.56 -34.44
CA LYS A 15 -12.17 6.94 -34.65
C LYS A 15 -13.22 7.79 -35.37
N GLY A 16 -13.79 7.25 -36.46
CA GLY A 16 -14.86 7.92 -37.21
C GLY A 16 -16.11 8.17 -36.37
N PHE A 17 -16.56 7.14 -35.64
CA PHE A 17 -17.70 7.27 -34.72
C PHE A 17 -17.43 8.34 -33.65
N ALA A 18 -16.31 8.26 -32.94
CA ALA A 18 -15.96 9.23 -31.90
C ALA A 18 -15.83 10.67 -32.44
N ALA A 19 -15.39 10.82 -33.69
CA ALA A 19 -15.29 12.13 -34.33
C ALA A 19 -16.65 12.77 -34.61
N LEU A 20 -17.60 11.97 -35.08
CA LEU A 20 -18.96 12.39 -35.45
C LEU A 20 -19.86 12.57 -34.23
N THR A 21 -19.92 11.58 -33.33
CA THR A 21 -20.87 11.57 -32.21
C THR A 21 -20.34 12.24 -30.95
N GLY A 22 -19.01 12.32 -30.80
CA GLY A 22 -18.34 12.88 -29.63
C GLY A 22 -18.87 14.27 -29.21
N PRO A 23 -18.99 15.26 -30.11
CA PRO A 23 -19.48 16.59 -29.73
C PRO A 23 -20.88 16.59 -29.10
N ILE A 24 -21.79 15.73 -29.58
CA ILE A 24 -23.16 15.63 -29.10
C ILE A 24 -23.18 14.98 -27.72
N ILE A 25 -22.48 13.85 -27.57
CA ILE A 25 -22.34 13.14 -26.29
C ILE A 25 -21.77 14.07 -25.23
N LEU A 26 -20.68 14.77 -25.56
CA LEU A 26 -20.04 15.71 -24.65
C LEU A 26 -20.95 16.90 -24.32
N ARG A 27 -21.78 17.37 -25.25
CA ARG A 27 -22.76 18.41 -24.95
C ARG A 27 -23.74 17.96 -23.86
N THR A 28 -24.22 16.72 -23.95
CA THR A 28 -25.12 16.14 -22.95
C THR A 28 -24.44 16.01 -21.58
N VAL A 29 -23.18 15.56 -21.55
CA VAL A 29 -22.43 15.36 -20.30
C VAL A 29 -22.02 16.69 -19.65
N LEU A 30 -21.56 17.66 -20.44
CA LEU A 30 -21.01 18.92 -19.93
C LEU A 30 -22.08 20.02 -19.74
N GLY A 31 -23.28 19.84 -20.28
CA GLY A 31 -24.31 20.89 -20.34
C GLY A 31 -23.97 22.05 -21.28
N ARG A 32 -22.83 21.98 -22.00
CA ARG A 32 -22.37 22.98 -22.98
C ARG A 32 -21.65 22.31 -24.13
N TRP A 33 -21.57 23.00 -25.27
CA TRP A 33 -20.75 22.50 -26.38
C TRP A 33 -19.27 22.36 -25.94
N PRO A 34 -18.60 21.24 -26.25
CA PRO A 34 -17.24 20.99 -25.81
C PRO A 34 -16.25 21.83 -26.62
N ALA A 35 -15.19 22.28 -25.95
CA ALA A 35 -14.04 22.90 -26.58
C ALA A 35 -13.23 21.88 -27.42
N ALA A 36 -12.35 22.38 -28.29
CA ALA A 36 -11.58 21.52 -29.20
C ALA A 36 -10.67 20.53 -28.46
N ASN A 37 -10.06 20.96 -27.35
CA ASN A 37 -9.24 20.12 -26.47
C ASN A 37 -10.06 19.00 -25.82
N GLU A 38 -11.28 19.27 -25.36
CA GLU A 38 -12.19 18.28 -24.76
C GLU A 38 -12.61 17.22 -25.78
N ARG A 39 -12.94 17.64 -27.00
CA ARG A 39 -13.23 16.70 -28.12
C ARG A 39 -12.04 15.80 -28.42
N ARG A 40 -10.82 16.35 -28.41
CA ARG A 40 -9.59 15.58 -28.64
C ARG A 40 -9.38 14.54 -27.54
N LYS A 41 -9.43 14.96 -26.27
CA LYS A 41 -9.31 14.07 -25.10
C LYS A 41 -10.36 12.94 -25.10
N PHE A 42 -11.61 13.26 -25.44
CA PHE A 42 -12.67 12.25 -25.56
C PHE A 42 -12.34 11.21 -26.62
N ARG A 43 -11.89 11.62 -27.82
CA ARG A 43 -11.53 10.68 -28.90
C ARG A 43 -10.34 9.79 -28.52
N GLU A 44 -9.34 10.37 -27.86
CA GLU A 44 -8.18 9.63 -27.34
C GLU A 44 -8.65 8.53 -26.38
N GLY A 45 -9.45 8.86 -25.35
CA GLY A 45 -9.99 7.86 -24.43
C GLY A 45 -10.93 6.85 -25.08
N PHE A 46 -11.81 7.29 -25.99
CA PHE A 46 -12.76 6.42 -26.67
C PHE A 46 -12.05 5.34 -27.49
N THR A 47 -10.94 5.69 -28.13
CA THR A 47 -10.20 4.80 -29.02
C THR A 47 -9.10 4.00 -28.31
N GLN A 48 -8.84 4.26 -27.02
CA GLN A 48 -7.89 3.47 -26.25
C GLN A 48 -8.29 2.00 -26.19
N PRO A 49 -7.36 1.06 -26.45
CA PRO A 49 -7.63 -0.36 -26.39
C PRO A 49 -7.65 -0.81 -24.92
N TYR A 50 -8.78 -0.62 -24.24
CA TYR A 50 -8.96 -1.14 -22.88
C TYR A 50 -10.21 -2.00 -22.75
N ALA A 51 -10.03 -3.31 -22.62
CA ALA A 51 -11.10 -4.30 -22.86
C ALA A 51 -12.28 -4.23 -21.87
N GLN A 52 -12.09 -3.71 -20.66
CA GLN A 52 -13.07 -3.82 -19.58
C GLN A 52 -14.02 -2.62 -19.45
N VAL A 53 -13.68 -1.47 -20.05
CA VAL A 53 -14.52 -0.26 -19.96
C VAL A 53 -15.07 0.09 -21.35
N PRO A 54 -16.41 0.23 -21.51
CA PRO A 54 -17.02 0.64 -22.76
C PRO A 54 -16.38 1.93 -23.34
N PRO A 55 -16.14 2.01 -24.66
CA PRO A 55 -15.49 3.16 -25.31
C PRO A 55 -16.06 4.52 -24.89
N LEU A 56 -17.39 4.60 -24.73
CA LEU A 56 -18.09 5.81 -24.31
C LEU A 56 -17.60 6.33 -22.95
N LEU A 57 -17.53 5.45 -21.96
CA LEU A 57 -17.12 5.81 -20.60
C LEU A 57 -15.64 6.22 -20.56
N ARG A 58 -14.78 5.54 -21.34
CA ARG A 58 -13.37 5.94 -21.48
C ARG A 58 -13.21 7.34 -22.06
N GLY A 59 -14.02 7.67 -23.07
CA GLY A 59 -14.02 9.01 -23.65
C GLY A 59 -14.49 10.07 -22.64
N ILE A 60 -15.57 9.80 -21.91
CA ILE A 60 -16.12 10.71 -20.90
C ILE A 60 -15.11 10.96 -19.77
N ALA A 61 -14.42 9.92 -19.33
CA ALA A 61 -13.47 10.00 -18.23
C ALA A 61 -12.19 10.77 -18.49
N ARG A 62 -11.82 10.98 -19.76
CA ARG A 62 -10.70 11.87 -20.09
C ARG A 62 -11.02 13.34 -19.85
N LEU A 63 -12.24 13.66 -19.44
CA LEU A 63 -12.68 15.00 -19.07
C LEU A 63 -12.83 15.10 -17.54
N PRO A 64 -12.33 16.18 -16.90
CA PRO A 64 -12.40 16.31 -15.45
C PRO A 64 -13.82 16.14 -14.87
N PRO A 65 -14.89 16.74 -15.45
CA PRO A 65 -16.26 16.53 -14.93
C PRO A 65 -16.74 15.09 -15.08
N GLY A 66 -16.37 14.42 -16.18
CA GLY A 66 -16.73 13.03 -16.45
C GLY A 66 -16.02 12.06 -15.52
N GLN A 67 -14.73 12.30 -15.25
CA GLN A 67 -13.93 11.54 -14.30
C GLN A 67 -14.55 11.59 -12.89
N THR A 68 -14.90 12.78 -12.40
CA THR A 68 -15.52 12.95 -11.09
C THR A 68 -16.85 12.20 -10.98
N GLN A 69 -17.71 12.26 -12.01
CA GLN A 69 -19.01 11.59 -11.97
C GLN A 69 -18.90 10.07 -12.09
N LEU A 70 -17.98 9.56 -12.92
CA LEU A 70 -17.74 8.14 -13.06
C LEU A 70 -17.14 7.54 -11.79
N ASN A 71 -16.19 8.24 -11.15
CA ASN A 71 -15.66 7.83 -9.85
C ASN A 71 -16.77 7.73 -8.79
N LYS A 72 -17.71 8.69 -8.75
CA LYS A 72 -18.87 8.65 -7.83
C LYS A 72 -19.83 7.49 -8.11
N LEU A 73 -20.23 7.29 -9.37
CA LEU A 73 -21.14 6.20 -9.75
C LEU A 73 -20.52 4.82 -9.51
N MET A 74 -19.21 4.69 -9.68
CA MET A 74 -18.50 3.43 -9.46
C MET A 74 -18.21 3.17 -7.99
N LEU A 75 -18.00 4.20 -7.17
CA LEU A 75 -18.03 4.06 -5.71
C LEU A 75 -19.34 3.42 -5.26
N LEU A 76 -20.47 3.90 -5.80
CA LEU A 76 -21.79 3.32 -5.53
C LEU A 76 -21.88 1.88 -6.06
N SER A 77 -21.47 1.61 -7.30
CA SER A 77 -21.51 0.24 -7.84
C SER A 77 -20.60 -0.74 -7.10
N TRP A 78 -19.49 -0.29 -6.52
CA TRP A 78 -18.58 -1.11 -5.73
C TRP A 78 -19.16 -1.35 -4.32
N LEU A 79 -19.72 -0.31 -3.68
CA LEU A 79 -20.42 -0.42 -2.39
C LEU A 79 -21.66 -1.33 -2.45
N TYR A 80 -22.35 -1.34 -3.59
CA TYR A 80 -23.58 -2.10 -3.80
C TYR A 80 -23.42 -3.35 -4.69
N GLY A 81 -22.20 -3.66 -5.12
CA GLY A 81 -21.89 -4.91 -5.82
C GLY A 81 -21.92 -6.06 -4.80
N GLU A 82 -22.76 -7.06 -5.03
CA GLU A 82 -23.05 -8.16 -4.11
C GLU A 82 -21.78 -8.74 -3.45
N HIS A 83 -21.63 -8.47 -2.15
CA HIS A 83 -20.79 -9.24 -1.25
C HIS A 83 -21.66 -10.32 -0.61
N ASP A 84 -21.25 -11.58 -0.67
CA ASP A 84 -21.75 -12.62 0.23
C ASP A 84 -21.06 -12.42 1.60
N PRO A 85 -21.77 -11.92 2.64
CA PRO A 85 -21.14 -11.53 3.89
C PRO A 85 -20.82 -12.72 4.82
N ILE A 86 -21.09 -13.96 4.40
CA ILE A 86 -21.32 -15.08 5.33
C ILE A 86 -20.10 -16.00 5.55
N THR A 87 -19.01 -15.89 4.79
CA THR A 87 -17.94 -16.93 4.80
C THR A 87 -16.55 -16.49 5.30
N MET A 88 -16.47 -15.62 6.31
CA MET A 88 -15.17 -15.12 6.81
C MET A 88 -14.96 -15.33 8.32
N PRO A 89 -13.87 -16.01 8.76
CA PRO A 89 -13.45 -15.94 10.15
C PRO A 89 -12.95 -14.52 10.49
N PRO A 90 -13.23 -14.00 11.70
CA PRO A 90 -12.76 -12.68 12.10
C PRO A 90 -11.23 -12.65 12.15
N SER A 91 -10.61 -11.78 11.35
CA SER A 91 -9.24 -11.36 11.60
C SER A 91 -9.17 -10.64 12.96
N PRO A 92 -8.09 -10.78 13.75
CA PRO A 92 -7.89 -10.03 15.00
C PRO A 92 -7.85 -8.49 14.80
N LEU A 93 -7.48 -8.02 13.60
CA LEU A 93 -7.65 -6.62 13.15
C LEU A 93 -8.91 -6.44 12.28
N GLY A 94 -9.61 -7.52 11.95
CA GLY A 94 -10.79 -7.57 11.09
C GLY A 94 -12.05 -6.97 11.70
N HIS A 95 -12.10 -6.76 13.01
CA HIS A 95 -13.19 -5.98 13.62
C HIS A 95 -13.09 -4.48 13.38
N LEU A 96 -11.89 -3.95 13.05
CA LEU A 96 -11.79 -2.62 12.44
C LEU A 96 -12.46 -2.63 11.04
N ARG A 97 -12.38 -3.74 10.31
CA ARG A 97 -13.03 -3.92 9.00
C ARG A 97 -14.56 -4.08 9.07
N ARG A 98 -15.13 -4.53 10.20
CA ARG A 98 -16.58 -4.72 10.37
C ARG A 98 -17.38 -3.41 10.55
N LEU A 99 -16.74 -2.25 10.49
CA LEU A 99 -17.42 -0.95 10.56
C LEU A 99 -17.91 -0.49 9.17
N GLY A 100 -18.87 -1.22 8.60
CA GLY A 100 -19.83 -0.74 7.59
C GLY A 100 -19.30 -0.10 6.29
N PRO A 101 -20.21 0.31 5.38
CA PRO A 101 -19.90 1.07 4.15
C PRO A 101 -19.35 2.50 4.40
N ASP A 102 -19.02 2.84 5.65
CA ASP A 102 -18.72 4.21 6.11
C ASP A 102 -17.22 4.46 6.37
N ARG A 103 -16.30 3.66 5.80
CA ARG A 103 -14.86 3.93 5.84
C ARG A 103 -14.35 4.57 4.54
N PRO A 104 -14.35 5.91 4.43
CA PRO A 104 -13.89 6.63 3.25
C PRO A 104 -12.39 6.44 2.95
N TRP A 105 -11.53 6.07 3.91
CA TRP A 105 -10.09 6.06 3.65
C TRP A 105 -9.58 4.86 2.82
N GLU A 106 -10.15 3.65 2.98
CA GLU A 106 -9.87 2.49 2.08
C GLU A 106 -10.45 2.73 0.67
N LEU A 107 -11.52 3.53 0.59
CA LEU A 107 -12.18 3.94 -0.65
C LEU A 107 -11.42 5.06 -1.38
N GLU A 108 -10.72 5.94 -0.66
CA GLU A 108 -9.99 7.06 -1.26
C GLU A 108 -8.56 6.68 -1.67
N HIS A 109 -7.93 5.71 -1.00
CA HIS A 109 -6.54 5.36 -1.20
C HIS A 109 -6.41 3.89 -1.60
N GLY A 110 -6.28 3.64 -2.91
CA GLY A 110 -6.01 2.29 -3.41
C GLY A 110 -7.10 1.65 -4.24
N MET A 111 -8.08 2.41 -4.73
CA MET A 111 -9.09 1.86 -5.65
C MET A 111 -8.57 1.64 -7.07
N GLY A 112 -7.42 2.22 -7.43
CA GLY A 112 -6.95 2.21 -8.80
C GLY A 112 -7.55 3.32 -9.66
N ASP A 113 -7.12 3.41 -10.91
CA ASP A 113 -7.70 4.30 -11.91
C ASP A 113 -8.36 3.46 -13.02
N LEU A 114 -9.67 3.60 -13.18
CA LEU A 114 -10.47 2.88 -14.18
C LEU A 114 -10.00 3.09 -15.64
N PHE A 115 -9.23 4.15 -15.90
CA PHE A 115 -8.76 4.52 -17.23
C PHE A 115 -7.27 4.29 -17.42
N THR A 116 -6.63 3.76 -16.38
CA THR A 116 -5.24 3.37 -16.40
C THR A 116 -5.17 1.88 -16.19
N ALA A 117 -4.39 1.21 -17.02
CA ALA A 117 -4.17 -0.21 -16.90
C ALA A 117 -2.68 -0.46 -16.96
N TRP A 118 -2.20 -1.15 -15.94
CA TRP A 118 -0.83 -1.54 -15.86
C TRP A 118 -0.55 -2.60 -16.92
N ASN A 119 0.49 -2.38 -17.72
CA ASN A 119 0.96 -3.33 -18.75
C ASN A 119 2.43 -3.73 -18.54
N GLY A 120 3.04 -3.31 -17.43
CA GLY A 120 4.39 -3.71 -17.04
C GLY A 120 4.42 -5.07 -16.33
N PRO A 121 5.59 -5.47 -15.78
CA PRO A 121 5.69 -6.69 -14.99
C PRO A 121 4.82 -6.62 -13.73
N PRO A 122 4.32 -7.74 -13.19
CA PRO A 122 3.60 -7.73 -11.92
C PRO A 122 4.48 -7.17 -10.79
N LEU A 123 3.90 -6.35 -9.93
CA LEU A 123 4.57 -5.66 -8.84
C LEU A 123 4.16 -6.25 -7.49
N SER A 124 5.13 -6.43 -6.62
CA SER A 124 4.96 -6.85 -5.22
C SER A 124 5.48 -5.75 -4.30
N PHE A 125 4.59 -5.03 -3.63
CA PHE A 125 4.99 -4.05 -2.62
C PHE A 125 5.06 -4.72 -1.25
N LEU A 126 6.28 -4.98 -0.78
CA LEU A 126 6.56 -5.35 0.61
C LEU A 126 6.29 -4.14 1.50
N HIS A 127 5.04 -4.01 1.96
CA HIS A 127 4.60 -2.87 2.75
C HIS A 127 5.02 -3.07 4.21
N LEU A 128 6.14 -2.44 4.56
CA LEU A 128 6.67 -2.40 5.91
C LEU A 128 5.92 -1.35 6.73
N GLU A 129 5.49 -1.71 7.95
CA GLU A 129 4.66 -0.81 8.74
C GLU A 129 5.42 0.47 9.10
N LYS A 130 4.74 1.61 8.91
CA LYS A 130 5.20 2.96 9.25
C LYS A 130 6.39 3.48 8.43
N THR A 131 6.57 2.97 7.22
CA THR A 131 7.53 3.47 6.21
C THR A 131 6.83 4.17 5.05
N ALA A 132 5.76 4.92 5.37
CA ALA A 132 4.94 5.67 4.42
C ALA A 132 4.31 4.83 3.29
N GLY A 133 4.00 3.56 3.57
CA GLY A 133 3.42 2.68 2.57
C GLY A 133 2.03 3.09 2.08
N ILE A 134 1.24 3.83 2.86
CA ILE A 134 -0.06 4.33 2.38
C ILE A 134 0.12 5.38 1.28
N SER A 135 1.10 6.29 1.43
CA SER A 135 1.48 7.23 0.37
C SER A 135 1.95 6.52 -0.89
N LEU A 136 2.79 5.49 -0.74
CA LEU A 136 3.29 4.71 -1.87
C LEU A 136 2.17 3.88 -2.54
N THR A 137 1.29 3.24 -1.77
CA THR A 137 0.12 2.54 -2.30
C THR A 137 -0.79 3.51 -3.06
N ALA A 138 -1.04 4.71 -2.55
CA ALA A 138 -1.83 5.71 -3.26
C ALA A 138 -1.21 6.07 -4.63
N PHE A 139 0.12 6.27 -4.67
CA PHE A 139 0.84 6.51 -5.93
C PHE A 139 0.77 5.31 -6.89
N LEU A 140 1.10 4.11 -6.39
CA LEU A 140 1.14 2.88 -7.17
C LEU A 140 -0.25 2.54 -7.70
N SER A 141 -1.27 2.46 -6.84
CA SER A 141 -2.61 2.06 -7.25
C SER A 141 -3.15 2.95 -8.36
N ALA A 142 -2.87 4.26 -8.36
CA ALA A 142 -3.28 5.15 -9.46
C ALA A 142 -2.74 4.74 -10.85
N GLN A 143 -1.74 3.86 -10.92
CA GLN A 143 -1.18 3.30 -12.15
C GLN A 143 -1.86 1.99 -12.62
N PHE A 144 -2.84 1.49 -11.87
CA PHE A 144 -3.48 0.20 -12.11
C PHE A 144 -4.98 0.37 -12.24
N HIS A 145 -5.60 -0.50 -13.05
CA HIS A 145 -7.04 -0.62 -13.02
C HIS A 145 -7.49 -1.28 -11.71
N PRO A 146 -8.66 -0.94 -11.13
CA PRO A 146 -9.15 -1.58 -9.91
C PRO A 146 -9.17 -3.12 -9.94
N SER A 147 -9.42 -3.72 -11.12
CA SER A 147 -9.41 -5.18 -11.30
C SER A 147 -8.01 -5.81 -11.32
N GLN A 148 -6.96 -4.98 -11.40
CA GLN A 148 -5.56 -5.41 -11.34
C GLN A 148 -4.95 -5.28 -9.95
N LEU A 149 -5.73 -4.77 -9.00
CA LEU A 149 -5.33 -4.62 -7.62
C LEU A 149 -5.74 -5.86 -6.83
N ASP A 150 -4.83 -6.35 -6.01
CA ASP A 150 -5.11 -7.43 -5.10
C ASP A 150 -6.24 -7.09 -4.13
N ARG A 151 -7.20 -8.01 -4.05
CA ARG A 151 -8.35 -7.94 -3.14
C ARG A 151 -8.09 -8.65 -1.83
N ASP A 152 -6.90 -9.21 -1.63
CA ASP A 152 -6.57 -10.01 -0.46
C ASP A 152 -7.03 -9.36 0.85
N ASP A 153 -7.90 -10.08 1.53
CA ASP A 153 -8.50 -9.71 2.80
C ASP A 153 -7.53 -9.91 3.97
N TRP A 154 -6.42 -10.60 3.71
CA TRP A 154 -5.39 -10.95 4.67
C TRP A 154 -4.15 -10.04 4.60
N ARG A 155 -4.16 -9.01 3.75
CA ARG A 155 -3.03 -8.07 3.57
C ARG A 155 -2.56 -7.37 4.85
N THR A 156 -3.37 -7.38 5.91
CA THR A 156 -3.08 -6.77 7.21
C THR A 156 -2.73 -7.81 8.28
N LEU A 157 -2.76 -9.11 7.96
CA LEU A 157 -2.37 -10.14 8.90
C LEU A 157 -0.91 -9.99 9.30
N PRO A 158 -0.59 -10.17 10.58
CA PRO A 158 0.79 -10.34 11.01
C PRO A 158 1.47 -11.48 10.21
N PRO A 159 2.66 -11.25 9.62
CA PRO A 159 3.40 -12.26 8.86
C PRO A 159 3.60 -13.61 9.52
N HIS A 160 3.84 -13.64 10.83
CA HIS A 160 3.98 -14.90 11.56
C HIS A 160 2.69 -15.74 11.58
N LEU A 161 1.53 -15.14 11.26
CA LEU A 161 0.26 -15.85 11.08
C LEU A 161 0.00 -16.25 9.62
N VAL A 162 0.67 -15.62 8.64
CA VAL A 162 0.47 -15.87 7.20
C VAL A 162 0.76 -17.33 6.85
N GLN A 163 1.76 -17.97 7.47
CA GLN A 163 2.02 -19.40 7.29
C GLN A 163 0.84 -20.30 7.70
N ARG A 164 0.04 -19.88 8.71
CA ARG A 164 -1.14 -20.64 9.16
C ARG A 164 -2.33 -20.52 8.19
N PHE A 165 -2.35 -19.49 7.34
CA PHE A 165 -3.41 -19.25 6.36
C PHE A 165 -2.99 -19.55 4.91
N GLY A 166 -1.82 -20.18 4.72
CA GLY A 166 -1.20 -20.53 3.44
C GLY A 166 -2.15 -20.94 2.31
N PRO A 167 -3.11 -21.87 2.51
CA PRO A 167 -4.00 -22.34 1.44
C PRO A 167 -4.92 -21.25 0.84
N HIS A 168 -5.18 -20.16 1.55
CA HIS A 168 -6.05 -19.08 1.09
C HIS A 168 -5.30 -18.02 0.27
N LEU A 169 -4.00 -17.84 0.52
CA LEU A 169 -3.15 -16.86 -0.15
C LEU A 169 -2.86 -17.26 -1.61
N ASP A 170 -2.67 -18.56 -1.84
CA ASP A 170 -2.34 -19.13 -3.16
C ASP A 170 -3.47 -18.94 -4.19
N ASN A 171 -4.72 -18.81 -3.75
CA ASN A 171 -5.88 -18.81 -4.65
C ASN A 171 -6.23 -17.43 -5.25
N HIS A 172 -5.81 -16.33 -4.63
CA HIS A 172 -6.26 -14.98 -5.01
C HIS A 172 -5.14 -13.98 -5.31
N ALA A 173 -4.10 -13.91 -4.46
CA ALA A 173 -3.11 -12.83 -4.56
C ALA A 173 -2.16 -12.98 -5.77
N GLY A 174 -1.81 -14.21 -6.17
CA GLY A 174 -0.88 -14.48 -7.26
C GLY A 174 -1.32 -14.00 -8.65
N LYS A 175 -2.61 -13.66 -8.84
CA LYS A 175 -3.17 -13.28 -10.16
C LYS A 175 -3.23 -11.78 -10.39
N SER A 176 -3.14 -10.97 -9.33
CA SER A 176 -3.29 -9.52 -9.43
C SER A 176 -1.95 -8.87 -9.78
N PRO A 177 -1.89 -8.04 -10.85
CA PRO A 177 -0.68 -7.30 -11.21
C PRO A 177 -0.05 -6.48 -10.08
N LEU A 178 -0.82 -5.92 -9.14
CA LEU A 178 -0.28 -5.32 -7.91
C LEU A 178 -0.74 -6.09 -6.68
N VAL A 179 0.22 -6.64 -5.93
CA VAL A 179 0.02 -7.19 -4.58
C VAL A 179 0.77 -6.33 -3.59
N TRP A 180 0.14 -6.07 -2.45
CA TRP A 180 0.77 -5.38 -1.33
C TRP A 180 0.14 -5.77 -0.02
N GLY A 181 0.91 -5.66 1.05
CA GLY A 181 0.45 -5.99 2.39
C GLY A 181 1.61 -6.08 3.36
N HIS A 182 1.28 -6.23 4.63
CA HIS A 182 2.24 -6.48 5.69
C HIS A 182 2.69 -7.94 5.64
N TYR A 183 3.37 -8.34 4.57
CA TYR A 183 4.00 -9.64 4.41
C TYR A 183 5.44 -9.62 4.93
N ASP A 184 6.05 -10.79 5.12
CA ASP A 184 7.50 -10.91 4.98
C ASP A 184 7.89 -11.22 3.54
N LEU A 185 9.15 -10.96 3.21
CA LEU A 185 9.68 -11.19 1.87
C LEU A 185 9.58 -12.66 1.45
N PRO A 186 9.90 -13.67 2.27
CA PRO A 186 9.68 -15.07 1.90
C PRO A 186 8.23 -15.36 1.53
N SER A 187 7.26 -14.85 2.29
CA SER A 187 5.83 -15.04 2.03
C SER A 187 5.38 -14.35 0.76
N LEU A 188 5.85 -13.13 0.52
CA LEU A 188 5.56 -12.39 -0.70
C LEU A 188 6.11 -13.11 -1.95
N ARG A 189 7.33 -13.66 -1.85
CA ARG A 189 7.97 -14.44 -2.92
C ARG A 189 7.34 -15.80 -3.17
N ARG A 190 6.70 -16.41 -2.16
CA ARG A 190 5.90 -17.64 -2.37
C ARG A 190 4.71 -17.41 -3.30
N LEU A 191 4.15 -16.19 -3.35
CA LEU A 191 3.04 -15.88 -4.24
C LEU A 191 3.46 -15.96 -5.72
N ASP A 192 4.60 -15.34 -6.04
CA ASP A 192 5.26 -15.41 -7.35
C ASP A 192 6.67 -14.82 -7.22
N PRO A 193 7.74 -15.62 -7.41
CA PRO A 193 9.12 -15.18 -7.23
C PRO A 193 9.63 -14.28 -8.36
N GLU A 194 8.94 -14.21 -9.50
CA GLU A 194 9.38 -13.43 -10.68
C GLU A 194 8.84 -11.99 -10.67
N ARG A 195 8.10 -11.60 -9.63
CA ARG A 195 7.52 -10.26 -9.51
C ARG A 195 8.60 -9.24 -9.19
N PHE A 196 8.45 -8.04 -9.75
CA PHE A 196 9.24 -6.90 -9.34
C PHE A 196 8.87 -6.52 -7.91
N VAL A 197 9.76 -6.79 -6.95
CA VAL A 197 9.58 -6.48 -5.55
C VAL A 197 10.10 -5.07 -5.28
N LEU A 198 9.28 -4.32 -4.55
CA LEU A 198 9.65 -3.00 -4.08
C LEU A 198 9.30 -2.83 -2.61
N THR A 199 10.04 -1.98 -1.92
CA THR A 199 9.75 -1.61 -0.53
C THR A 199 10.18 -0.19 -0.21
N MET A 200 9.79 0.27 0.98
CA MET A 200 10.20 1.54 1.58
C MET A 200 10.76 1.29 2.96
N LEU A 201 11.90 1.91 3.26
CA LEU A 201 12.48 1.97 4.59
C LEU A 201 12.32 3.36 5.20
N ARG A 202 12.55 3.45 6.50
CA ARG A 202 12.56 4.68 7.29
C ARG A 202 13.67 4.55 8.33
N GLU A 203 14.15 5.65 8.89
CA GLU A 203 15.06 5.57 10.02
C GLU A 203 14.44 4.68 11.13
N PRO A 204 15.14 3.60 11.55
CA PRO A 204 14.54 2.56 12.40
C PRO A 204 13.93 3.08 13.70
N LYS A 205 14.57 4.02 14.40
CA LYS A 205 14.05 4.56 15.66
C LYS A 205 12.79 5.40 15.40
N ALA A 206 12.80 6.24 14.39
CA ALA A 206 11.66 7.05 13.97
C ALA A 206 10.47 6.17 13.56
N ARG A 207 10.74 5.04 12.89
CA ARG A 207 9.74 4.02 12.56
C ARG A 207 9.09 3.43 13.82
N LEU A 208 9.87 3.02 14.81
CA LEU A 208 9.37 2.47 16.08
C LEU A 208 8.55 3.48 16.88
N VAL A 209 9.04 4.72 17.02
CA VAL A 209 8.31 5.81 17.68
C VAL A 209 6.99 6.08 16.97
N SER A 210 7.00 6.07 15.62
CA SER A 210 5.79 6.23 14.82
C SER A 210 4.80 5.08 15.01
N LEU A 211 5.27 3.85 15.18
CA LEU A 211 4.43 2.68 15.47
C LEU A 211 3.75 2.81 16.84
N TYR A 212 4.53 3.10 17.89
CA TYR A 212 4.00 3.28 19.24
C TYR A 212 2.91 4.37 19.30
N HIS A 213 3.18 5.55 18.74
CA HIS A 213 2.19 6.63 18.73
C HIS A 213 0.97 6.32 17.87
N PHE A 214 1.15 5.62 16.74
CA PHE A 214 0.02 5.15 15.95
C PHE A 214 -0.86 4.18 16.75
N TRP A 215 -0.28 3.18 17.42
CA TRP A 215 -1.06 2.26 18.26
C TRP A 215 -1.76 2.98 19.40
N ARG A 216 -1.12 3.95 20.06
CA ARG A 216 -1.78 4.79 21.08
C ARG A 216 -2.96 5.63 20.58
N SER A 217 -2.91 5.98 19.29
CA SER A 217 -3.94 6.79 18.64
C SER A 217 -5.18 5.97 18.29
N VAL A 218 -5.11 4.64 18.25
CA VAL A 218 -6.28 3.79 18.06
C VAL A 218 -7.26 4.03 19.21
N ASP A 219 -8.56 4.15 18.90
CA ASP A 219 -9.58 4.32 19.93
C ASP A 219 -9.60 3.09 20.86
N PRO A 220 -9.43 3.26 22.19
CA PRO A 220 -9.46 2.16 23.14
C PRO A 220 -10.72 1.30 23.07
N ARG A 221 -11.86 1.85 22.65
CA ARG A 221 -13.14 1.12 22.50
C ARG A 221 -13.09 0.05 21.41
N LEU A 222 -12.12 0.14 20.50
CA LEU A 222 -11.89 -0.83 19.43
C LEU A 222 -10.90 -1.92 19.82
N ILE A 223 -10.26 -1.77 20.99
CA ILE A 223 -9.33 -2.74 21.54
C ILE A 223 -10.13 -3.72 22.40
N SER A 224 -10.41 -4.90 21.85
CA SER A 224 -11.03 -5.98 22.64
C SER A 224 -9.94 -6.92 23.20
N ASP A 225 -10.12 -7.34 24.46
CA ASP A 225 -9.16 -8.21 25.16
C ASP A 225 -9.11 -9.65 24.59
N ASP A 226 -10.12 -10.04 23.80
CA ASP A 226 -10.35 -11.39 23.28
C ASP A 226 -9.89 -11.62 21.83
N GLN A 227 -9.49 -10.57 21.10
CA GLN A 227 -9.26 -10.66 19.63
C GLN A 227 -7.89 -10.20 19.13
N GLY A 228 -6.80 -10.49 19.85
CA GLY A 228 -5.45 -10.32 19.28
C GLY A 228 -4.97 -8.87 19.11
N ASN A 229 -5.67 -7.89 19.69
CA ASN A 229 -5.25 -6.48 19.73
C ASN A 229 -4.38 -6.13 20.94
N PHE A 230 -3.81 -7.13 21.61
CA PHE A 230 -3.04 -6.92 22.84
C PHE A 230 -1.76 -6.10 22.59
N THR A 231 -1.17 -6.14 21.39
CA THR A 231 0.00 -5.30 21.04
C THR A 231 -0.37 -3.82 21.08
N VAL A 232 -1.55 -3.47 20.56
CA VAL A 232 -2.13 -2.12 20.65
C VAL A 232 -2.51 -1.80 22.10
N ALA A 233 -3.13 -2.75 22.81
CA ALA A 233 -3.48 -2.59 24.22
C ALA A 233 -2.25 -2.28 25.10
N LEU A 234 -1.10 -2.90 24.83
CA LEU A 234 0.14 -2.67 25.55
C LEU A 234 0.62 -1.22 25.37
N ALA A 235 0.56 -0.68 24.15
CA ALA A 235 0.93 0.71 23.89
C ALA A 235 0.06 1.72 24.66
N HIS A 236 -1.18 1.35 25.00
CA HIS A 236 -2.06 2.16 25.85
C HIS A 236 -1.74 2.07 27.35
N LYS A 237 -1.25 0.91 27.79
CA LYS A 237 -0.98 0.60 29.21
C LYS A 237 0.42 1.04 29.66
N ALA A 238 1.37 1.13 28.73
CA ALA A 238 2.76 1.51 28.99
C ALA A 238 3.10 2.90 28.43
N ASP A 239 4.12 3.52 29.01
CA ASP A 239 4.84 4.59 28.33
C ASP A 239 5.77 4.01 27.25
N LEU A 240 6.49 4.87 26.50
CA LEU A 240 7.34 4.40 25.41
C LEU A 240 8.44 3.46 25.93
N ALA A 241 9.08 3.77 27.06
CA ALA A 241 10.15 2.94 27.62
C ALA A 241 9.63 1.56 28.07
N GLY A 242 8.50 1.52 28.77
CA GLY A 242 7.86 0.26 29.19
C GLY A 242 7.38 -0.58 28.01
N PHE A 243 6.85 0.06 26.96
CA PHE A 243 6.46 -0.63 25.73
C PHE A 243 7.67 -1.28 25.03
N LEU A 244 8.79 -0.57 24.92
CA LEU A 244 10.00 -1.07 24.27
C LEU A 244 10.69 -2.20 25.06
N ARG A 245 10.54 -2.22 26.39
CA ARG A 245 11.15 -3.23 27.27
C ARG A 245 10.32 -4.50 27.44
N THR A 246 9.20 -4.64 26.73
CA THR A 246 8.42 -5.87 26.81
C THR A 246 9.20 -7.07 26.26
N ASP A 247 8.99 -8.22 26.88
CA ASP A 247 9.49 -9.52 26.42
C ASP A 247 8.40 -10.34 25.71
N ASP A 248 7.23 -9.74 25.46
CA ASP A 248 6.14 -10.43 24.75
C ASP A 248 6.57 -10.77 23.30
N PRO A 249 6.62 -12.06 22.93
CA PRO A 249 7.13 -12.49 21.62
C PRO A 249 6.45 -11.83 20.43
N PHE A 250 5.15 -11.60 20.51
CA PHE A 250 4.40 -11.01 19.40
C PHE A 250 4.67 -9.52 19.28
N VAL A 251 4.85 -8.80 20.39
CA VAL A 251 5.28 -7.40 20.32
C VAL A 251 6.71 -7.33 19.79
N ARG A 252 7.59 -8.24 20.22
CA ARG A 252 8.99 -8.31 19.77
C ARG A 252 9.11 -8.45 18.27
N ASP A 253 8.27 -9.25 17.63
CA ASP A 253 8.22 -9.37 16.17
C ASP A 253 7.94 -8.04 15.44
N TYR A 254 7.34 -7.06 16.12
CA TYR A 254 7.10 -5.72 15.57
C TYR A 254 8.16 -4.70 15.93
N ILE A 255 8.88 -4.86 17.04
CA ILE A 255 9.74 -3.79 17.59
C ILE A 255 11.23 -4.10 17.53
N ASP A 256 11.62 -5.37 17.55
CA ASP A 256 13.02 -5.79 17.63
C ASP A 256 13.54 -6.19 16.25
N ASN A 257 14.43 -5.34 15.71
CA ASN A 257 15.10 -5.53 14.42
C ASN A 257 14.13 -5.95 13.31
N PHE A 258 13.05 -5.18 13.26
CA PHE A 258 11.87 -5.41 12.44
C PHE A 258 12.21 -5.61 10.95
N TYR A 259 13.16 -4.86 10.39
CA TYR A 259 13.56 -5.06 8.98
C TYR A 259 14.23 -6.41 8.77
N VAL A 260 15.11 -6.84 9.67
CA VAL A 260 15.70 -8.19 9.61
C VAL A 260 14.59 -9.23 9.61
N ARG A 261 13.63 -9.15 10.55
CA ARG A 261 12.53 -10.11 10.64
C ARG A 261 11.67 -10.15 9.38
N ARG A 262 11.32 -8.99 8.81
CA ARG A 262 10.49 -8.90 7.59
C ARG A 262 11.22 -9.36 6.33
N LEU A 263 12.53 -9.21 6.26
CA LEU A 263 13.33 -9.64 5.11
C LEU A 263 13.64 -11.15 5.15
N THR A 264 13.77 -11.74 6.33
CA THR A 264 14.16 -13.16 6.48
C THR A 264 13.01 -14.09 6.87
N GLY A 265 11.93 -13.55 7.45
CA GLY A 265 10.88 -14.34 8.09
C GLY A 265 11.28 -14.93 9.46
N TYR A 266 12.36 -14.44 10.07
CA TYR A 266 12.82 -14.91 11.38
C TYR A 266 12.07 -14.22 12.51
N TYR A 267 11.05 -14.89 13.02
CA TYR A 267 10.19 -14.41 14.11
C TYR A 267 10.51 -15.11 15.42
N VAL A 268 10.27 -14.42 16.54
CA VAL A 268 10.24 -15.07 17.86
C VAL A 268 9.03 -15.99 17.92
N THR A 269 7.88 -15.52 17.43
CA THR A 269 6.66 -16.33 17.43
C THR A 269 6.79 -17.50 16.45
N GLY A 270 6.34 -18.67 16.90
CA GLY A 270 6.41 -19.90 16.10
C GLY A 270 7.75 -20.63 16.16
N ASN A 271 8.71 -20.14 16.95
CA ASN A 271 9.99 -20.80 17.19
C ASN A 271 10.20 -21.09 18.69
N ASP A 272 11.06 -22.06 19.00
CA ASP A 272 11.41 -22.42 20.39
C ASP A 272 12.36 -21.39 21.04
N SER A 273 13.08 -20.61 20.22
CA SER A 273 14.02 -19.55 20.60
C SER A 273 13.95 -18.39 19.61
N ASP A 274 14.56 -17.23 19.95
CA ASP A 274 14.64 -16.08 19.05
C ASP A 274 15.86 -16.20 18.13
N PRO A 275 15.67 -16.41 16.80
CA PRO A 275 16.79 -16.59 15.88
C PRO A 275 17.74 -15.38 15.84
N LEU A 276 17.22 -14.17 16.11
CA LEU A 276 18.02 -12.95 16.14
C LEU A 276 18.87 -12.83 17.41
N ALA A 277 18.45 -13.47 18.50
CA ALA A 277 19.24 -13.55 19.72
C ALA A 277 20.30 -14.66 19.62
N ASP A 278 19.93 -15.80 19.04
CA ASP A 278 20.81 -16.96 18.93
C ASP A 278 21.98 -16.73 17.96
N ASP A 279 21.71 -16.17 16.78
CA ASP A 279 22.72 -15.82 15.78
C ASP A 279 22.41 -14.50 15.05
N PRO A 280 22.68 -13.36 15.70
CA PRO A 280 22.39 -12.04 15.13
C PRO A 280 23.19 -11.75 13.84
N GLN A 281 24.40 -12.30 13.71
CA GLN A 281 25.25 -11.99 12.56
C GLN A 281 24.80 -12.74 11.32
N THR A 282 24.45 -14.02 11.44
CA THR A 282 23.87 -14.78 10.33
C THR A 282 22.53 -14.19 9.92
N SER A 283 21.67 -13.85 10.90
CA SER A 283 20.38 -13.18 10.63
C SER A 283 20.55 -11.87 9.85
N LEU A 284 21.51 -11.02 10.26
CA LEU A 284 21.83 -9.79 9.55
C LEU A 284 22.36 -10.06 8.12
N ASN A 285 23.25 -11.04 7.95
CA ASN A 285 23.79 -11.37 6.64
C ASN A 285 22.69 -11.84 5.67
N HIS A 286 21.74 -12.65 6.15
CA HIS A 286 20.58 -13.05 5.35
C HIS A 286 19.68 -11.87 5.00
N ALA A 287 19.42 -10.97 5.95
CA ALA A 287 18.63 -9.77 5.68
C ALA A 287 19.31 -8.83 4.68
N ILE A 288 20.64 -8.69 4.72
CA ILE A 288 21.40 -7.92 3.72
C ILE A 288 21.27 -8.55 2.34
N ALA A 289 21.48 -9.87 2.24
CA ALA A 289 21.34 -10.58 0.96
C ALA A 289 19.92 -10.46 0.40
N ALA A 290 18.91 -10.58 1.26
CA ALA A 290 17.51 -10.38 0.90
C ALA A 290 17.22 -8.95 0.42
N LEU A 291 17.78 -7.93 1.09
CA LEU A 291 17.63 -6.53 0.69
C LEU A 291 18.27 -6.25 -0.68
N ASP A 292 19.47 -6.79 -0.91
CA ASP A 292 20.22 -6.63 -2.17
C ASP A 292 19.49 -7.24 -3.37
N ASP A 293 18.60 -8.20 -3.10
CA ASP A 293 17.80 -8.92 -4.10
C ASP A 293 16.39 -8.31 -4.29
N ILE A 294 16.09 -7.16 -3.66
CA ILE A 294 14.88 -6.38 -3.92
C ILE A 294 15.17 -5.37 -5.04
N GLU A 295 14.33 -5.35 -6.07
CA GLU A 295 14.54 -4.53 -7.28
C GLU A 295 14.46 -3.02 -7.00
N PHE A 296 13.67 -2.61 -6.01
CA PHE A 296 13.60 -1.21 -5.60
C PHE A 296 13.42 -1.04 -4.08
N VAL A 297 14.31 -0.23 -3.48
CA VAL A 297 14.22 0.17 -2.07
C VAL A 297 14.20 1.70 -2.00
N GLY A 298 13.07 2.25 -1.56
CA GLY A 298 12.92 3.68 -1.30
C GLY A 298 13.17 4.05 0.16
N ILE A 299 13.36 5.35 0.43
CA ILE A 299 13.59 5.90 1.77
C ILE A 299 12.54 6.96 2.07
N THR A 300 11.85 6.81 3.21
CA THR A 300 10.74 7.69 3.63
C THR A 300 11.18 9.14 3.78
N GLU A 301 12.39 9.37 4.29
CA GLU A 301 13.01 10.68 4.46
C GLU A 301 13.33 11.37 3.12
N TYR A 302 13.37 10.61 2.02
CA TYR A 302 13.58 11.08 0.65
C TYR A 302 12.43 10.61 -0.24
N MET A 303 11.18 10.79 0.22
CA MET A 303 10.00 10.23 -0.44
C MET A 303 9.83 10.77 -1.86
N ASP A 304 9.95 12.07 -2.08
CA ASP A 304 9.81 12.67 -3.41
C ASP A 304 10.84 12.09 -4.38
N GLU A 305 12.12 12.01 -3.97
CA GLU A 305 13.20 11.43 -4.75
C GLU A 305 13.00 9.93 -4.98
N SER A 306 12.52 9.21 -3.96
CA SER A 306 12.21 7.78 -4.06
C SER A 306 11.11 7.53 -5.10
N LEU A 307 10.05 8.33 -5.11
CA LEU A 307 8.99 8.21 -6.10
C LEU A 307 9.45 8.57 -7.51
N VAL A 308 10.31 9.57 -7.67
CA VAL A 308 10.93 9.89 -8.97
C VAL A 308 11.78 8.73 -9.50
N ARG A 309 12.62 8.14 -8.63
CA ARG A 309 13.45 6.98 -8.99
C ARG A 309 12.59 5.76 -9.33
N LEU A 310 11.58 5.46 -8.50
CA LEU A 310 10.66 4.37 -8.76
C LEU A 310 9.92 4.55 -10.08
N ALA A 311 9.41 5.74 -10.35
CA ALA A 311 8.73 6.05 -11.61
C ALA A 311 9.64 5.82 -12.82
N SER A 312 10.90 6.22 -12.71
CA SER A 312 11.93 5.94 -13.74
C SER A 312 12.15 4.44 -13.93
N CYS A 313 12.33 3.68 -12.84
CA CYS A 313 12.47 2.21 -12.88
C CYS A 313 11.28 1.52 -13.54
N LEU A 314 10.07 2.02 -13.28
CA LEU A 314 8.82 1.46 -13.79
C LEU A 314 8.42 1.99 -15.19
N GLY A 315 9.16 2.96 -15.74
CA GLY A 315 8.82 3.58 -17.03
C GLY A 315 7.52 4.39 -17.02
N ILE A 316 7.15 4.96 -15.87
CA ILE A 316 5.94 5.79 -15.69
C ILE A 316 6.29 7.25 -15.36
N ALA A 317 5.29 8.13 -15.43
CA ALA A 317 5.48 9.51 -15.04
C ALA A 317 5.62 9.63 -13.51
N PRO A 318 6.60 10.38 -12.99
CA PRO A 318 6.69 10.67 -11.57
C PRO A 318 5.53 11.57 -11.13
N PRO A 319 5.11 11.49 -9.87
CA PRO A 319 4.15 12.45 -9.34
C PRO A 319 4.82 13.83 -9.19
N GLU A 320 4.05 14.92 -9.31
CA GLU A 320 4.58 16.28 -9.08
C GLU A 320 5.11 16.44 -7.64
N ARG A 321 4.45 15.78 -6.68
CA ARG A 321 4.83 15.65 -5.28
C ARG A 321 4.32 14.33 -4.73
N ALA A 322 5.00 13.79 -3.73
CA ALA A 322 4.54 12.61 -3.03
C ALA A 322 3.14 12.81 -2.45
N PRO A 323 2.22 11.85 -2.66
CA PRO A 323 0.94 11.86 -1.98
C PRO A 323 1.16 11.92 -0.47
N ARG A 324 0.56 12.90 0.20
CA ARG A 324 0.56 12.97 1.66
C ARG A 324 -0.70 12.28 2.17
N ALA A 325 -0.53 11.14 2.82
CA ALA A 325 -1.63 10.37 3.40
C ALA A 325 -1.26 9.88 4.80
N ASN A 326 -2.26 9.72 5.68
CA ASN A 326 -2.10 9.21 7.05
C ASN A 326 -1.08 9.98 7.90
N VAL A 327 -1.21 11.30 7.89
CA VAL A 327 -0.51 12.16 8.83
C VAL A 327 -1.16 11.96 10.20
N MET A 328 -0.44 11.38 11.16
CA MET A 328 -0.99 11.00 12.47
C MET A 328 -1.77 12.13 13.14
N GLU A 329 -1.29 13.38 13.00
CA GLU A 329 -1.93 14.57 13.53
C GLU A 329 -3.34 14.82 12.97
N ARG A 330 -3.65 14.28 11.78
CA ARG A 330 -4.95 14.39 11.11
C ARG A 330 -5.83 13.15 11.26
N ASN A 331 -5.27 12.01 11.66
CA ASN A 331 -6.04 10.76 11.75
C ASN A 331 -7.28 10.90 12.64
N ALA A 332 -7.18 11.64 13.75
CA ALA A 332 -8.30 11.88 14.65
C ALA A 332 -9.38 12.79 14.06
N ASP A 333 -9.01 13.68 13.13
CA ASP A 333 -9.95 14.56 12.43
C ASP A 333 -10.58 13.85 11.21
N GLU A 334 -9.79 13.03 10.51
CA GLU A 334 -10.19 12.29 9.30
C GLU A 334 -11.04 11.05 9.63
N ASP A 335 -10.75 10.35 10.73
CA ASP A 335 -11.52 9.19 11.20
C ASP A 335 -11.60 9.17 12.75
N PRO A 336 -12.45 10.04 13.34
CA PRO A 336 -12.66 10.11 14.79
C PRO A 336 -13.32 8.87 15.38
N ALA A 337 -13.87 7.98 14.55
CA ALA A 337 -14.43 6.71 14.99
C ALA A 337 -13.34 5.68 15.26
N ALA A 338 -12.23 5.71 14.50
CA ALA A 338 -11.10 4.81 14.64
C ALA A 338 -9.95 5.37 15.49
N PHE A 339 -9.76 6.69 15.50
CA PHE A 339 -8.59 7.32 16.11
C PHE A 339 -8.95 8.45 17.07
N ARG A 340 -8.06 8.67 18.04
CA ARG A 340 -8.06 9.80 18.96
C ARG A 340 -6.77 10.60 18.85
N ALA A 341 -6.84 11.88 19.17
CA ALA A 341 -5.65 12.73 19.26
C ALA A 341 -4.72 12.22 20.38
N VAL A 342 -3.43 12.09 20.08
CA VAL A 342 -2.40 11.68 21.03
C VAL A 342 -1.24 12.67 20.96
N SER A 343 -0.84 13.21 22.11
CA SER A 343 0.36 14.02 22.21
C SER A 343 1.60 13.14 22.10
N ARG A 344 2.60 13.62 21.34
CA ARG A 344 3.91 12.96 21.32
C ARG A 344 4.57 13.13 22.68
N GLN A 345 5.08 12.03 23.21
CA GLN A 345 5.80 12.03 24.48
C GLN A 345 7.27 12.36 24.20
N PRO A 346 7.94 13.14 25.08
CA PRO A 346 9.40 13.25 25.03
C PRO A 346 10.03 11.86 25.13
N ILE A 347 11.07 11.61 24.34
CA ILE A 347 11.82 10.35 24.40
C ILE A 347 12.75 10.43 25.61
N SER A 348 12.51 9.60 26.62
CA SER A 348 13.37 9.53 27.81
C SER A 348 14.72 8.87 27.49
N PRO A 349 15.76 9.05 28.32
CA PRO A 349 17.04 8.35 28.15
C PRO A 349 16.89 6.82 28.08
N GLU A 350 16.01 6.27 28.91
CA GLU A 350 15.67 4.85 28.93
C GLU A 350 15.06 4.36 27.61
N ALA A 351 14.12 5.14 27.05
CA ALA A 351 13.54 4.85 25.76
C ALA A 351 14.58 4.97 24.65
N GLN A 352 15.50 5.93 24.74
CA GLN A 352 16.56 6.14 23.75
C GLN A 352 17.54 4.97 23.69
N GLU A 353 17.90 4.40 24.85
CA GLU A 353 18.72 3.19 24.98
C GLU A 353 18.00 1.98 24.38
N ALA A 354 16.75 1.73 24.82
CA ALA A 354 15.96 0.62 24.29
C ALA A 354 15.76 0.72 22.75
N LEU A 355 15.51 1.93 22.22
CA LEU A 355 15.45 2.17 20.78
C LEU A 355 16.77 1.87 20.09
N ALA A 356 17.92 2.15 20.72
CA ALA A 356 19.23 1.85 20.13
C ALA A 356 19.48 0.34 20.02
N ASP A 357 19.11 -0.41 21.07
CA ASP A 357 19.31 -1.85 21.12
C ASP A 357 18.37 -2.59 20.15
N LEU A 358 17.08 -2.27 20.20
CA LEU A 358 16.04 -2.86 19.35
C LEU A 358 16.21 -2.56 17.85
N THR A 359 17.03 -1.58 17.49
CA THR A 359 17.25 -1.21 16.08
C THR A 359 18.68 -1.46 15.61
N ARG A 360 19.51 -2.14 16.42
CA ARG A 360 20.94 -2.27 16.15
C ARG A 360 21.25 -2.88 14.77
N LEU A 361 20.54 -3.93 14.38
CA LEU A 361 20.71 -4.59 13.07
C LEU A 361 19.99 -3.80 11.96
N ASP A 362 18.77 -3.32 12.24
CA ASP A 362 17.99 -2.52 11.29
C ASP A 362 18.72 -1.25 10.85
N ARG A 363 19.53 -0.65 11.73
CA ARG A 363 20.37 0.51 11.38
C ARG A 363 21.39 0.18 10.31
N VAL A 364 21.95 -1.04 10.30
CA VAL A 364 22.89 -1.49 9.24
C VAL A 364 22.15 -1.62 7.91
N ILE A 365 20.97 -2.26 7.92
CA ILE A 365 20.09 -2.39 6.76
C ILE A 365 19.72 -1.00 6.19
N TYR A 366 19.26 -0.10 7.06
CA TYR A 366 18.87 1.26 6.67
C TYR A 366 20.05 2.08 6.13
N GLN A 367 21.22 2.02 6.77
CA GLN A 367 22.43 2.72 6.31
C GLN A 367 22.86 2.24 4.93
N ARG A 368 22.80 0.92 4.69
CA ARG A 368 23.11 0.34 3.38
C ARG A 368 22.17 0.86 2.29
N ALA A 369 20.86 0.84 2.52
CA ALA A 369 19.87 1.33 1.55
C ALA A 369 19.97 2.84 1.31
N SER A 370 20.12 3.62 2.39
CA SER A 370 20.18 5.08 2.33
C SER A 370 21.49 5.62 1.75
N ALA A 371 22.56 4.82 1.70
CA ALA A 371 23.80 5.20 1.03
C ALA A 371 23.58 5.55 -0.46
N ALA A 372 22.59 4.92 -1.12
CA ALA A 372 22.22 5.25 -2.50
C ALA A 372 21.54 6.63 -2.66
N TYR A 373 21.24 7.31 -1.55
CA TYR A 373 20.65 8.64 -1.49
C TYR A 373 21.63 9.69 -0.93
N ALA A 374 22.84 9.28 -0.53
CA ALA A 374 23.84 10.19 0.02
C ALA A 374 24.26 11.25 -1.02
N GLY A 375 24.28 12.52 -0.60
CA GLY A 375 24.60 13.67 -1.46
C GLY A 375 23.40 14.32 -2.13
N MET A 376 22.18 13.81 -1.93
CA MET A 376 20.95 14.49 -2.34
C MET A 376 20.50 15.49 -1.24
N PRO A 377 20.02 16.69 -1.60
CA PRO A 377 19.46 17.61 -0.62
C PRO A 377 18.21 16.98 0.02
N VAL A 378 18.15 16.98 1.35
CA VAL A 378 16.92 16.58 2.06
C VAL A 378 15.89 17.68 1.86
N ILE A 379 14.81 17.41 1.13
CA ILE A 379 13.66 18.33 1.05
C ILE A 379 12.82 18.11 2.30
N ALA A 380 12.91 19.04 3.25
CA ALA A 380 12.24 19.00 4.55
C ALA A 380 10.71 19.21 4.47
#